data_AF-A0A7Y7CMG8-F1
#
_entry.id   AF-A0A7Y7CMG8-F1
#
_cell.length_a   1.000
_cell.length_b   1.000
_cell.length_c   1.000
_cell.angle_alpha   90.00
_cell.angle_beta   90.00
_cell.angle_gamma   90.00
#
_symmetry.space_group_name_H-M   'P 1'
#
loop_
_entity.id
_entity.type
_entity.pdbx_description
1 polymer ?
#
loop_
_entity_poly.entity_id
_entity_poly.type
_entity_poly.pdbx_seq_one_letter_code
_entity_poly.pdbx_strand_id
1 'polypeptide(L)'
;HTYPHDYKVIFVGDASMSPYEITYPGGSVEHWNEESGEVWMNRLNQVYQRSVWLNPIPETHWNYSQSIQIMKSLMEDRMFPLTVGGIDRAMRELRR
;
A
#
# COMPACT_ATOMS: atom_id res chain seq x y z
N HIS A 1 6.44 19.37 10.55
CA HIS A 1 5.89 18.96 9.25
C HIS A 1 6.93 19.24 8.17
N THR A 2 7.81 18.28 7.90
CA THR A 2 8.90 18.40 6.91
C THR A 2 8.39 18.27 5.47
N TYR A 3 7.32 17.49 5.28
CA TYR A 3 6.65 17.30 4.01
C TYR A 3 5.19 17.81 4.10
N PRO A 4 4.81 18.75 3.23
CA PRO A 4 3.42 19.15 3.03
C PRO A 4 2.49 18.00 2.63
N HIS A 5 1.19 18.16 2.91
CA HIS A 5 0.15 17.15 2.66
C HIS A 5 -0.19 16.97 1.17
N ASP A 6 0.24 17.88 0.29
CA ASP A 6 0.00 17.82 -1.16
C ASP A 6 1.02 16.96 -1.91
N TYR A 7 1.98 16.38 -1.18
CA TYR A 7 2.93 15.41 -1.71
C TYR A 7 2.21 14.18 -2.27
N LYS A 8 2.81 13.62 -3.32
CA LYS A 8 2.38 12.36 -3.92
C LYS A 8 3.25 11.23 -3.37
N VAL A 9 2.61 10.19 -2.85
CA VAL A 9 3.31 9.04 -2.26
C VAL A 9 3.14 7.84 -3.19
N ILE A 10 4.26 7.19 -3.51
CA ILE A 10 4.28 5.97 -4.31
C ILE A 10 4.95 4.89 -3.46
N PHE A 11 4.17 3.89 -3.07
CA PHE A 11 4.72 2.67 -2.49
C PHE A 11 5.13 1.72 -3.61
N VAL A 12 6.23 1.00 -3.43
CA VAL A 12 6.71 -0.01 -4.37
C VAL A 12 7.06 -1.26 -3.58
N GLY A 13 6.36 -2.37 -3.82
CA GLY A 13 6.57 -3.61 -3.09
C GLY A 13 5.57 -4.70 -3.47
N ASP A 14 5.92 -5.97 -3.26
CA ASP A 14 5.11 -7.13 -3.62
C ASP A 14 3.84 -7.32 -2.77
N ALA A 15 3.74 -6.59 -1.65
CA ALA A 15 2.68 -6.74 -0.66
C ALA A 15 2.51 -8.20 -0.18
N SER A 16 3.58 -9.00 -0.28
CA SER A 16 3.63 -10.39 0.17
C SER A 16 4.32 -10.46 1.53
N MET A 17 3.48 -10.48 2.56
CA MET A 17 3.87 -10.66 3.95
C MET A 17 2.83 -11.53 4.66
N SER A 18 3.11 -11.90 5.91
CA SER A 18 2.07 -12.49 6.75
C SER A 18 0.93 -11.49 6.95
N PRO A 19 -0.36 -11.89 6.81
CA PRO A 19 -1.49 -11.00 7.11
C PRO A 19 -1.44 -10.41 8.54
N TYR A 20 -0.76 -11.10 9.46
CA TYR A 20 -0.59 -10.64 10.83
C TYR A 20 0.31 -9.40 10.94
N GLU A 21 1.30 -9.24 10.05
CA GLU A 21 2.16 -8.05 9.99
C GLU A 21 1.35 -6.77 9.70
N ILE A 22 0.18 -6.93 9.06
CA ILE A 22 -0.71 -5.82 8.69
C ILE A 22 -1.78 -5.61 9.77
N THR A 23 -2.42 -6.68 10.24
CA THR A 23 -3.69 -6.59 10.97
C THR A 23 -3.55 -6.53 12.49
N TYR A 24 -2.40 -6.92 13.08
CA TYR A 24 -2.25 -6.99 14.54
C TYR A 24 -1.08 -6.14 15.09
N PRO A 25 -1.25 -5.53 16.28
CA PRO A 25 -0.12 -5.09 17.10
C PRO A 25 0.83 -6.25 17.41
N GLY A 26 2.13 -5.98 17.48
CA GLY A 26 3.17 -7.00 17.63
C GLY A 26 3.35 -7.90 16.40
N GLY A 27 2.67 -7.62 15.29
CA GLY A 27 2.80 -8.37 14.04
C GLY A 27 4.12 -8.16 13.31
N SER A 28 4.90 -7.14 13.66
CA SER A 28 6.22 -6.90 13.06
C SER A 28 7.20 -8.02 13.40
N VAL A 29 7.96 -8.46 12.39
CA VAL A 29 8.92 -9.57 12.50
C VAL A 29 10.16 -9.19 13.30
N GLU A 30 10.55 -7.91 13.30
CA GLU A 30 11.81 -7.46 13.89
C GLU A 30 11.65 -6.96 15.33
N HIS A 31 10.56 -6.26 15.64
CA HIS A 31 10.35 -5.59 16.92
C HIS A 31 8.87 -5.57 17.32
N TRP A 32 8.57 -5.42 18.61
CA TRP A 32 7.19 -5.20 19.05
C TRP A 32 6.69 -3.82 18.60
N ASN A 33 5.67 -3.80 17.75
CA ASN A 33 4.95 -2.60 17.36
C ASN A 33 3.65 -2.46 18.17
N GLU A 34 3.45 -1.34 18.86
CA GLU A 34 2.22 -1.09 19.62
C GLU A 34 0.97 -0.93 18.74
N GLU A 35 1.17 -0.57 17.46
CA GLU A 35 0.10 -0.30 16.50
C GLU A 35 0.30 -1.12 15.23
N SER A 36 -0.79 -1.68 14.68
CA SER A 36 -0.75 -2.54 13.49
C SER A 36 -0.33 -1.79 12.23
N GLY A 37 0.14 -2.52 11.21
CA GLY A 37 0.47 -1.95 9.91
C GLY A 37 -0.73 -1.23 9.25
N GLU A 38 -1.94 -1.76 9.44
CA GLU A 38 -3.19 -1.15 8.99
C GLU A 38 -3.39 0.26 9.56
N VAL A 39 -3.12 0.47 10.85
CA VAL A 39 -3.22 1.80 11.49
C VAL A 39 -2.28 2.80 10.81
N TRP A 40 -1.06 2.38 10.51
CA TRP A 40 -0.08 3.22 9.81
C TRP A 40 -0.47 3.53 8.37
N MET A 41 -0.97 2.53 7.64
CA MET A 41 -1.46 2.73 6.27
C MET A 41 -2.64 3.72 6.24
N ASN A 42 -3.59 3.57 7.16
CA ASN A 42 -4.72 4.49 7.27
C ASN A 42 -4.26 5.93 7.57
N ARG A 43 -3.30 6.12 8.49
CA ARG A 43 -2.73 7.45 8.76
C ARG A 43 -2.03 8.06 7.56
N LEU A 44 -1.24 7.27 6.83
CA LEU A 44 -0.55 7.73 5.62
C LEU A 44 -1.55 8.17 4.55
N ASN A 45 -2.61 7.39 4.32
CA ASN A 45 -3.65 7.72 3.34
C ASN A 45 -4.51 8.93 3.76
N GLN A 46 -4.68 9.17 5.07
CA GLN A 46 -5.33 10.38 5.57
C GLN A 46 -4.49 11.64 5.36
N VAL A 47 -3.16 11.55 5.53
CA VAL A 47 -2.25 12.69 5.35
C VAL A 47 -1.97 12.95 3.87
N TYR A 48 -1.71 11.91 3.10
CA TYR A 48 -1.35 11.98 1.68
C TYR A 48 -2.45 11.34 0.84
N GLN A 49 -3.48 12.14 0.54
CA GLN A 49 -4.63 11.69 -0.25
C GLN A 49 -4.23 11.24 -1.68
N ARG A 50 -3.06 11.66 -2.16
CA ARG A 50 -2.47 11.23 -3.43
C ARG A 50 -1.44 10.13 -3.20
N SER A 51 -1.92 8.95 -2.80
CA SER A 51 -1.09 7.76 -2.60
C SER A 51 -1.47 6.63 -3.57
N VAL A 52 -0.47 5.93 -4.09
CA VAL A 52 -0.64 4.73 -4.93
C VAL A 52 0.37 3.66 -4.54
N TRP A 53 0.06 2.40 -4.83
CA TRP A 53 0.97 1.27 -4.62
C TRP A 53 1.27 0.57 -5.94
N LEU A 54 2.56 0.38 -6.25
CA LEU A 54 3.01 -0.39 -7.41
C LEU A 54 3.50 -1.77 -6.98
N ASN A 55 2.82 -2.81 -7.46
CA ASN A 55 3.11 -4.19 -7.07
C ASN A 55 3.77 -4.99 -8.22
N PRO A 56 4.99 -5.53 -8.05
CA PRO A 56 5.68 -6.34 -9.06
C PRO A 56 5.07 -7.73 -9.29
N ILE A 57 4.24 -8.24 -8.37
CA ILE A 57 3.51 -9.50 -8.57
C ILE A 57 2.49 -9.31 -9.69
N PRO A 58 2.41 -10.24 -10.67
CA PRO A 58 1.42 -10.14 -11.75
C PRO A 58 0.00 -10.03 -11.19
N GLU A 59 -0.80 -9.09 -11.72
CA GLU A 59 -2.14 -8.76 -11.22
C GLU A 59 -3.07 -9.98 -11.14
N THR A 60 -2.90 -10.96 -12.04
CA THR A 60 -3.63 -12.24 -12.04
C THR A 60 -3.41 -13.06 -10.77
N HIS A 61 -2.31 -12.84 -10.04
CA HIS A 61 -1.98 -13.58 -8.83
C HIS A 61 -2.46 -12.91 -7.55
N TRP A 62 -2.93 -11.67 -7.62
CA TRP A 62 -3.29 -10.91 -6.42
C TRP A 62 -4.43 -11.56 -5.63
N ASN A 63 -5.34 -12.24 -6.30
CA ASN A 63 -6.47 -12.93 -5.67
C ASN A 63 -6.05 -14.18 -4.88
N TYR A 64 -4.82 -14.67 -5.05
CA TYR A 64 -4.29 -15.82 -4.33
C TYR A 64 -3.52 -15.45 -3.05
N SER A 65 -3.25 -14.16 -2.82
CA SER A 65 -2.55 -13.70 -1.62
C SER A 65 -3.45 -12.81 -0.76
N GLN A 66 -3.73 -13.27 0.46
CA GLN A 66 -4.57 -12.53 1.41
C GLN A 66 -3.96 -11.17 1.78
N SER A 67 -2.65 -11.08 1.99
CA SER A 67 -1.98 -9.81 2.32
C SER A 67 -2.06 -8.82 1.17
N ILE A 68 -1.94 -9.28 -0.08
CA ILE A 68 -2.12 -8.42 -1.26
C ILE A 68 -3.57 -7.89 -1.32
N GLN A 69 -4.58 -8.72 -1.02
CA GLN A 69 -5.98 -8.27 -0.96
C GLN A 69 -6.22 -7.24 0.14
N ILE A 70 -5.67 -7.46 1.34
CA ILE A 70 -5.75 -6.49 2.45
C ILE A 70 -5.12 -5.17 2.04
N MET A 71 -3.90 -5.19 1.51
CA MET A 71 -3.22 -3.96 1.07
C MET A 71 -3.97 -3.25 -0.05
N LYS A 72 -4.54 -3.97 -1.02
CA LYS A 72 -5.39 -3.39 -2.07
C LYS A 72 -6.62 -2.67 -1.49
N SER A 73 -7.24 -3.26 -0.48
CA SER A 73 -8.36 -2.65 0.24
C SER A 73 -7.94 -1.41 1.02
N LEU A 74 -6.82 -1.46 1.75
CA LEU A 74 -6.28 -0.32 2.50
C LEU A 74 -5.87 0.83 1.60
N MET A 75 -5.42 0.53 0.39
CA MET A 75 -5.12 1.51 -0.66
C MET A 75 -6.36 1.97 -1.43
N GLU A 76 -7.57 1.53 -1.04
CA GLU A 76 -8.84 1.89 -1.69
C GLU A 76 -8.79 1.68 -3.21
N ASP A 77 -8.33 0.50 -3.63
CA ASP A 77 -8.13 0.12 -5.04
C ASP A 77 -7.10 0.95 -5.82
N ARG A 78 -6.31 1.82 -5.17
CA ARG A 78 -5.18 2.56 -5.77
C ARG A 78 -3.88 1.74 -5.84
N MET A 79 -4.00 0.44 -6.10
CA MET A 79 -2.87 -0.47 -6.33
C MET A 79 -2.81 -0.89 -7.79
N PHE A 80 -1.63 -0.77 -8.40
CA PHE A 80 -1.41 -0.99 -9.83
C PHE A 80 -0.22 -1.95 -10.05
N PRO A 81 -0.22 -2.76 -11.13
CA PRO A 81 0.90 -3.64 -11.42
C PRO A 81 2.13 -2.83 -11.84
N LEU A 82 3.33 -3.27 -11.46
CA LEU A 82 4.59 -2.65 -11.86
C LEU A 82 4.95 -3.01 -13.32
N THR A 83 4.16 -2.46 -14.24
CA THR A 83 4.33 -2.55 -15.69
C THR A 83 4.25 -1.14 -16.27
N VAL A 84 4.70 -0.93 -17.50
CA VAL A 84 4.56 0.39 -18.17
C VAL A 84 3.12 0.88 -18.15
N GLY A 85 2.15 0.00 -18.46
CA GLY A 85 0.73 0.33 -18.43
C GLY A 85 0.21 0.62 -17.01
N GLY A 86 0.65 -0.15 -16.01
CA GLY A 86 0.25 0.10 -14.62
C GLY A 86 0.83 1.39 -14.04
N ILE A 87 2.06 1.75 -14.40
CA ILE A 87 2.67 3.04 -14.05
C ILE A 87 1.87 4.19 -14.67
N ASP A 88 1.49 4.10 -15.94
CA ASP A 88 0.65 5.12 -16.58
C ASP A 88 -0.70 5.29 -15.84
N ARG A 89 -1.37 4.18 -15.48
CA ARG A 89 -2.61 4.23 -14.67
C ARG A 89 -2.38 4.89 -13.31
N ALA A 90 -1.31 4.50 -12.60
CA ALA A 90 -0.97 5.08 -11.30
C ALA A 90 -0.70 6.58 -11.38
N MET A 91 0.00 7.05 -12.43
CA MET A 91 0.28 8.47 -12.62
C MET A 91 -0.99 9.27 -12.94
N ARG A 92 -1.95 8.69 -13.67
CA ARG A 92 -3.27 9.31 -13.89
C ARG A 92 -4.05 9.44 -12.58
N GLU A 93 -4.01 8.42 -11.73
CA GLU A 93 -4.67 8.45 -10.42
C GLU A 93 -4.10 9.55 -9.53
N LEU A 94 -2.77 9.67 -9.47
CA LEU A 94 -2.08 10.74 -8.73
C LEU A 94 -2.30 12.16 -9.25
N ARG A 95 -2.96 12.33 -10.41
CA ARG A 95 -3.29 13.65 -10.98
C ARG A 95 -4.72 14.08 -10.67
N ARG A 96 -5.56 13.18 -10.17
CA ARG A 96 -6.89 13.52 -9.65
C ARG A 96 -6.76 14.34 -8.36
#